data_AF-A0AAV1V8Y8-F1
#
_entry.id   AF-A0AAV1V8Y8-F1
#
_cell.length_a   1.000
_cell.length_b   1.000
_cell.length_c   1.000
_cell.angle_alpha   90.00
_cell.angle_beta   90.00
_cell.angle_gamma   90.00
#
_symmetry.space_group_name_H-M   'P 1'
#
loop_
_entity.id
_entity.type
_entity.pdbx_description
1 polymer ?
#
loop_
_entity_poly.entity_id
_entity_poly.type
_entity_poly.pdbx_seq_one_letter_code
_entity_poly.pdbx_strand_id
1 'polypeptide(L)'
;MTDKTWTSLSYLSGFGNTFCSEALPNALPKVQNNPQKCPYGLYAEQLSGTAFTLPRHKNQRSWLYRILPSVLHEKYQKVEHSYVKGDFAQETLSPQQMRWNPMPFPESSDKVDFVTGLRTIGGAGDPTMKAGMAIHMYAANESMVDKCLYNSDGDFLIVPQVGTLKITTEFGRLKVSPHEICVLQRGIRFSVELDEPSRGYILEVYNRHFILPDLGPIGANGLANPRDFEHPSAAYEDRDCKYMVVNKFGGQLFSARMTHSPFNVVAWHGNYVPYKYNLDKFCTMNSVSFDHPDPSIYCVLTCQTEEAGNAVADFVVFPPRWMVQERTFRPPYFHRNCMSEYMGMIYGTYDAKKDGFVPGAASLHSVLTPHGPDAATFLAASNEHLEPKKFDGGLAFMFETTYFVKLTDYALGCDQNDENYWKCWQEMPKLFNPNKA
;
A
#
# COMPACT_ATOMS: atom_id res chain seq x y z
N MET A 1 7.77 6.41 -31.06
CA MET A 1 6.82 5.40 -30.57
C MET A 1 7.58 4.51 -29.60
N THR A 2 7.47 4.79 -28.31
CA THR A 2 7.94 3.87 -27.26
C THR A 2 7.01 2.66 -27.28
N ASP A 3 7.60 1.48 -27.38
CA ASP A 3 6.87 0.22 -27.51
C ASP A 3 5.80 0.09 -26.41
N LYS A 4 4.57 -0.28 -26.80
CA LYS A 4 3.44 -0.45 -25.86
C LYS A 4 3.49 -1.79 -25.13
N THR A 5 4.57 -2.56 -25.29
CA THR A 5 4.66 -3.90 -24.75
C THR A 5 4.95 -3.89 -23.24
N TRP A 6 3.99 -4.38 -22.44
CA TRP A 6 4.13 -4.64 -21.00
C TRP A 6 5.05 -5.84 -20.68
N THR A 7 5.83 -6.32 -21.67
CA THR A 7 6.63 -7.55 -21.60
C THR A 7 8.13 -7.31 -21.47
N SER A 8 8.61 -6.09 -21.69
CA SER A 8 10.06 -5.75 -21.71
C SER A 8 10.41 -4.52 -20.87
N LEU A 9 9.70 -4.31 -19.76
CA LEU A 9 9.96 -3.17 -18.87
C LEU A 9 11.33 -3.28 -18.19
N SER A 10 12.07 -2.17 -18.16
CA SER A 10 13.29 -2.01 -17.38
C SER A 10 13.03 -1.12 -16.18
N TYR A 11 13.70 -1.43 -15.07
CA TYR A 11 13.57 -0.70 -13.81
C TYR A 11 14.92 -0.20 -13.31
N LEU A 12 14.88 0.90 -12.58
CA LEU A 12 16.00 1.45 -11.82
C LEU A 12 15.89 0.98 -10.36
N SER A 13 16.92 0.32 -9.85
CA SER A 13 16.92 -0.28 -8.51
C SER A 13 17.53 0.64 -7.45
N GLY A 14 16.96 0.60 -6.24
CA GLY A 14 17.52 1.24 -5.04
C GLY A 14 16.56 2.24 -4.37
N PHE A 15 16.04 1.88 -3.20
CA PHE A 15 15.19 2.76 -2.39
C PHE A 15 15.90 4.06 -2.00
N GLY A 16 15.25 5.21 -2.22
CA GLY A 16 15.75 6.52 -1.81
C GLY A 16 16.88 7.10 -2.66
N ASN A 17 17.27 6.43 -3.76
CA ASN A 17 18.28 6.94 -4.69
C ASN A 17 17.87 8.27 -5.34
N THR A 18 18.87 9.00 -5.84
CA THR A 18 18.65 10.06 -6.84
C THR A 18 18.90 9.50 -8.22
N PHE A 19 17.83 9.27 -8.97
CA PHE A 19 17.87 8.68 -10.30
C PHE A 19 17.91 9.74 -11.40
N CYS A 20 18.38 9.30 -12.57
CA CYS A 20 18.25 10.01 -13.85
C CYS A 20 17.70 9.01 -14.87
N SER A 21 16.68 9.38 -15.63
CA SER A 21 16.11 8.54 -16.68
C SER A 21 15.68 9.38 -17.88
N GLU A 22 15.99 8.92 -19.08
CA GLU A 22 15.62 9.59 -20.32
C GLU A 22 15.13 8.58 -21.37
N ALA A 23 13.98 8.87 -21.98
CA ALA A 23 13.43 8.05 -23.07
C ALA A 23 14.02 8.43 -24.43
N LEU A 24 14.58 9.63 -24.55
CA LEU A 24 15.31 10.12 -25.72
C LEU A 24 16.72 10.55 -25.30
N PRO A 25 17.75 10.28 -26.13
CA PRO A 25 19.14 10.55 -25.75
C PRO A 25 19.41 12.04 -25.56
N ASN A 26 20.03 12.43 -24.45
CA ASN A 26 20.28 13.83 -24.07
C ASN A 26 19.01 14.67 -23.84
N ALA A 27 17.88 14.05 -23.47
CA ALA A 27 16.69 14.80 -23.09
C ALA A 27 16.83 15.49 -21.73
N LEU A 28 17.69 14.96 -20.85
CA LEU A 28 18.11 15.67 -19.63
C LEU A 28 19.08 16.82 -19.95
N PRO A 29 18.86 18.04 -19.43
CA PRO A 29 19.88 19.08 -19.46
C PRO A 29 21.15 18.64 -18.72
N LYS A 30 22.32 18.97 -19.28
CA LYS A 30 23.61 18.44 -18.78
C LYS A 30 24.17 19.12 -17.54
N VAL A 31 23.84 20.40 -17.32
CA VAL A 31 24.52 21.25 -16.31
C VAL A 31 23.57 21.82 -15.26
N GLN A 32 22.31 22.06 -15.60
CA GLN A 32 21.37 22.80 -14.75
C GLN A 32 19.94 22.28 -14.91
N ASN A 33 19.10 22.44 -13.89
CA ASN A 33 17.71 21.98 -13.95
C ASN A 33 16.80 22.88 -14.80
N ASN A 34 17.13 24.18 -14.89
CA ASN A 34 16.29 25.20 -15.53
C ASN A 34 17.05 25.90 -16.67
N PRO A 35 17.33 25.22 -17.81
CA PRO A 35 17.93 25.89 -18.95
C PRO A 35 16.95 26.89 -19.59
N GLN A 36 17.46 27.94 -20.23
CA GLN A 36 16.62 28.87 -20.99
C GLN A 36 15.87 28.15 -22.13
N LYS A 37 16.50 27.12 -22.71
CA LYS A 37 15.93 26.25 -23.73
C LYS A 37 16.23 24.81 -23.33
N CYS A 38 15.22 24.06 -22.91
CA CYS A 38 15.40 22.64 -22.64
C CYS A 38 15.73 21.87 -23.93
N PRO A 39 16.48 20.76 -23.84
CA PRO A 39 16.58 19.81 -24.93
C PRO A 39 15.20 19.46 -25.49
N TYR A 40 15.13 19.24 -26.80
CA TYR A 40 13.90 18.93 -27.53
C TYR A 40 12.76 19.97 -27.41
N GLY A 41 13.02 21.15 -26.83
CA GLY A 41 11.97 22.14 -26.60
C GLY A 41 11.01 21.77 -25.46
N LEU A 42 11.41 20.88 -24.57
CA LEU A 42 10.62 20.43 -23.43
C LEU A 42 10.40 21.56 -22.40
N TYR A 43 9.43 21.37 -21.51
CA TYR A 43 9.21 22.20 -20.34
C TYR A 43 9.83 21.54 -19.11
N ALA A 44 10.63 22.30 -18.35
CA ALA A 44 11.10 21.88 -17.04
C ALA A 44 10.01 22.13 -16.00
N GLU A 45 9.65 21.10 -15.24
CA GLU A 45 8.65 21.13 -14.18
C GLU A 45 9.23 20.43 -12.94
N GLN A 46 9.07 21.01 -11.76
CA GLN A 46 9.53 20.38 -10.52
C GLN A 46 8.34 19.87 -9.72
N LEU A 47 8.32 18.57 -9.44
CA LEU A 47 7.44 17.97 -8.46
C LEU A 47 8.17 17.93 -7.11
N SER A 48 7.68 18.73 -6.15
CA SER A 48 8.24 18.78 -4.80
C SER A 48 7.39 17.92 -3.86
N GLY A 49 7.87 16.74 -3.48
CA GLY A 49 7.18 15.87 -2.53
C GLY A 49 7.25 16.38 -1.09
N THR A 50 8.26 17.21 -0.79
CA THR A 50 8.53 17.72 0.55
C THR A 50 8.78 19.23 0.58
N ALA A 51 8.78 19.81 1.78
CA ALA A 51 9.18 21.20 1.97
C ALA A 51 10.66 21.41 1.56
N PHE A 52 10.94 22.54 0.90
CA PHE A 52 12.28 22.85 0.35
C PHE A 52 13.40 22.81 1.39
N THR A 53 13.11 23.12 2.65
CA THR A 53 14.08 23.23 3.74
C THR A 53 14.26 21.95 4.55
N LEU A 54 13.61 20.84 4.17
CA LEU A 54 13.89 19.57 4.84
C LEU A 54 15.38 19.21 4.68
N PRO A 55 15.99 18.61 5.72
CA PRO A 55 17.34 18.07 5.63
C PRO A 55 17.48 17.19 4.39
N ARG A 56 18.64 17.23 3.73
CA ARG A 56 18.85 16.58 2.43
C ARG A 56 18.41 15.11 2.38
N HIS A 57 18.63 14.34 3.44
CA HIS A 57 18.25 12.93 3.53
C HIS A 57 16.73 12.69 3.68
N LYS A 58 15.96 13.72 4.04
CA LYS A 58 14.49 13.72 4.07
C LYS A 58 13.86 14.49 2.91
N ASN A 59 14.64 15.23 2.14
CA ASN A 59 14.15 16.07 1.05
C ASN A 59 13.88 15.21 -0.19
N GLN A 60 12.63 15.15 -0.62
CA GLN A 60 12.19 14.42 -1.80
C GLN A 60 11.64 15.39 -2.87
N ARG A 61 12.20 15.30 -4.08
CA ARG A 61 11.80 16.07 -5.25
C ARG A 61 12.23 15.40 -6.56
N SER A 62 11.51 15.71 -7.63
CA SER A 62 11.87 15.31 -8.99
C SER A 62 11.70 16.45 -9.99
N TRP A 63 12.60 16.52 -10.95
CA TRP A 63 12.54 17.38 -12.11
C TRP A 63 12.06 16.57 -13.31
N LEU A 64 11.02 17.05 -13.98
CA LEU A 64 10.36 16.45 -15.12
C LEU A 64 10.61 17.34 -16.35
N TYR A 65 11.03 16.74 -17.46
CA TYR A 65 11.17 17.40 -18.74
C TYR A 65 10.10 16.85 -19.68
N ARG A 66 9.04 17.63 -19.85
CA ARG A 66 7.76 17.19 -20.44
C ARG A 66 7.35 17.98 -21.67
N ILE A 67 6.55 17.37 -22.54
CA ILE A 67 6.11 17.98 -23.81
C ILE A 67 5.21 19.20 -23.56
N LEU A 68 4.27 19.07 -22.62
CA LEU A 68 3.38 20.16 -22.18
C LEU A 68 3.31 20.18 -20.65
N PRO A 69 3.30 21.36 -20.00
CA PRO A 69 3.30 21.48 -18.55
C PRO A 69 1.96 21.08 -17.92
N SER A 70 2.00 20.57 -16.68
CA SER A 70 0.83 20.06 -15.94
C SER A 70 -0.28 21.09 -15.70
N VAL A 71 0.06 22.38 -15.77
CA VAL A 71 -0.87 23.50 -15.55
C VAL A 71 -1.94 23.62 -16.66
N LEU A 72 -1.74 22.98 -17.82
CA LEU A 72 -2.67 23.03 -18.94
C LEU A 72 -3.85 22.05 -18.73
N HIS A 73 -4.83 22.47 -17.94
CA HIS A 73 -6.09 21.77 -17.73
C HIS A 73 -7.28 22.74 -17.58
N GLU A 74 -8.50 22.24 -17.80
CA GLU A 74 -9.73 22.99 -17.53
C GLU A 74 -10.00 23.15 -16.02
N LYS A 75 -11.02 23.92 -15.65
CA LYS A 75 -11.44 24.07 -14.24
C LYS A 75 -11.90 22.72 -13.67
N TYR A 76 -11.41 22.39 -12.46
CA TYR A 76 -11.88 21.23 -11.72
C TYR A 76 -13.37 21.33 -11.34
N GLN A 77 -14.07 20.21 -11.47
CA GLN A 77 -15.45 20.03 -11.07
C GLN A 77 -15.54 18.87 -10.06
N LYS A 78 -16.39 19.00 -9.05
CA LYS A 78 -16.59 17.94 -8.06
C LYS A 78 -17.16 16.68 -8.74
N VAL A 79 -16.66 15.52 -8.33
CA VAL A 79 -17.14 14.21 -8.74
C VAL A 79 -17.72 13.52 -7.52
N GLU A 80 -18.97 13.10 -7.60
CA GLU A 80 -19.60 12.34 -6.53
C GLU A 80 -19.07 10.90 -6.51
N HIS A 81 -18.73 10.41 -5.33
CA HIS A 81 -18.27 9.04 -5.13
C HIS A 81 -18.75 8.54 -3.77
N SER A 82 -19.63 7.55 -3.75
CA SER A 82 -20.36 7.14 -2.53
C SER A 82 -19.46 6.54 -1.44
N TYR A 83 -18.31 5.98 -1.81
CA TYR A 83 -17.53 5.12 -0.92
C TYR A 83 -16.09 5.58 -0.66
N VAL A 84 -15.69 6.72 -1.24
CA VAL A 84 -14.37 7.30 -0.94
C VAL A 84 -14.59 8.31 0.17
N LYS A 85 -13.88 8.11 1.27
CA LYS A 85 -13.91 8.97 2.45
C LYS A 85 -12.48 9.40 2.76
N GLY A 86 -12.33 10.56 3.39
CA GLY A 86 -11.02 11.05 3.83
C GLY A 86 -11.06 11.80 5.15
N ASP A 87 -12.17 12.48 5.46
CA ASP A 87 -12.48 12.94 6.81
C ASP A 87 -13.28 11.88 7.57
N PHE A 88 -12.77 11.48 8.73
CA PHE A 88 -13.36 10.46 9.58
C PHE A 88 -14.04 11.04 10.82
N ALA A 89 -14.16 12.36 10.96
CA ALA A 89 -14.73 12.99 12.16
C ALA A 89 -16.11 12.41 12.54
N GLN A 90 -16.96 12.17 11.55
CA GLN A 90 -18.34 11.66 11.70
C GLN A 90 -18.49 10.14 11.47
N GLU A 91 -17.40 9.43 11.18
CA GLU A 91 -17.43 7.99 10.95
C GLU A 91 -17.40 7.22 12.29
N THR A 92 -17.74 5.93 12.27
CA THR A 92 -18.13 5.18 13.48
C THR A 92 -16.94 4.53 14.18
N LEU A 93 -16.84 4.69 15.50
CA LEU A 93 -15.91 3.91 16.34
C LEU A 93 -16.59 2.62 16.82
N SER A 94 -15.83 1.53 16.81
CA SER A 94 -16.23 0.27 17.44
C SER A 94 -15.04 -0.42 18.11
N PRO A 95 -15.18 -0.86 19.38
CA PRO A 95 -14.18 -1.71 20.02
C PRO A 95 -14.33 -3.19 19.62
N GLN A 96 -15.39 -3.54 18.89
CA GLN A 96 -15.66 -4.91 18.44
C GLN A 96 -14.56 -5.38 17.46
N GLN A 97 -14.13 -6.63 17.61
CA GLN A 97 -13.25 -7.26 16.62
C GLN A 97 -14.04 -7.42 15.32
N MET A 98 -13.49 -6.92 14.21
CA MET A 98 -14.15 -6.97 12.90
C MET A 98 -13.43 -7.95 11.99
N ARG A 99 -14.19 -8.63 11.13
CA ARG A 99 -13.67 -9.45 10.03
C ARG A 99 -14.58 -9.29 8.81
N TRP A 100 -13.97 -9.15 7.65
CA TRP A 100 -14.66 -9.08 6.37
C TRP A 100 -14.22 -10.22 5.48
N ASN A 101 -15.20 -10.91 4.88
CA ASN A 101 -14.98 -11.80 3.75
C ASN A 101 -14.48 -11.01 2.53
N PRO A 102 -13.94 -11.68 1.49
CA PRO A 102 -13.44 -10.98 0.31
C PRO A 102 -14.48 -10.09 -0.35
N MET A 103 -14.10 -8.83 -0.64
CA MET A 103 -14.94 -7.90 -1.39
C MET A 103 -15.31 -8.51 -2.76
N PRO A 104 -16.59 -8.52 -3.17
CA PRO A 104 -17.01 -9.10 -4.43
C PRO A 104 -16.44 -8.30 -5.60
N PHE A 105 -16.20 -8.98 -6.72
CA PHE A 105 -15.93 -8.27 -7.98
C PHE A 105 -17.21 -7.57 -8.46
N PRO A 106 -17.08 -6.44 -9.18
CA PRO A 106 -18.22 -5.84 -9.86
C PRO A 106 -18.86 -6.84 -10.83
N GLU A 107 -20.18 -6.75 -10.99
CA GLU A 107 -20.90 -7.57 -11.97
C GLU A 107 -20.36 -7.31 -13.38
N SER A 108 -20.39 -8.33 -14.24
CA SER A 108 -19.84 -8.21 -15.60
C SER A 108 -20.55 -7.16 -16.47
N SER A 109 -21.79 -6.79 -16.13
CA SER A 109 -22.55 -5.71 -16.77
C SER A 109 -22.07 -4.32 -16.37
N ASP A 110 -21.46 -4.18 -15.19
CA ASP A 110 -21.01 -2.90 -14.66
C ASP A 110 -19.62 -2.56 -15.20
N LYS A 111 -19.37 -1.27 -15.43
CA LYS A 111 -18.07 -0.75 -15.89
C LYS A 111 -17.39 -0.01 -14.75
N VAL A 112 -16.52 -0.71 -14.03
CA VAL A 112 -15.88 -0.21 -12.81
C VAL A 112 -14.37 -0.22 -12.98
N ASP A 113 -13.79 0.98 -13.15
CA ASP A 113 -12.35 1.17 -13.15
C ASP A 113 -11.76 1.25 -11.73
N PHE A 114 -10.44 1.33 -11.63
CA PHE A 114 -9.72 1.40 -10.35
C PHE A 114 -10.25 2.51 -9.42
N VAL A 115 -10.58 3.69 -9.95
CA VAL A 115 -11.03 4.85 -9.15
C VAL A 115 -12.44 4.61 -8.63
N THR A 116 -13.35 4.21 -9.51
CA THR A 116 -14.76 3.94 -9.17
C THR A 116 -14.90 2.69 -8.28
N GLY A 117 -13.94 1.78 -8.36
CA GLY A 117 -13.86 0.55 -7.57
C GLY A 117 -13.37 0.76 -6.13
N LEU A 118 -12.90 1.96 -5.76
CA LEU A 118 -12.41 2.25 -4.41
C LEU A 118 -13.53 2.18 -3.37
N ARG A 119 -13.27 1.52 -2.25
CA ARG A 119 -14.12 1.49 -1.07
C ARG A 119 -13.27 1.75 0.16
N THR A 120 -13.58 2.82 0.89
CA THR A 120 -12.88 3.15 2.13
C THR A 120 -13.45 2.30 3.25
N ILE A 121 -12.61 1.49 3.89
CA ILE A 121 -13.01 0.64 5.02
C ILE A 121 -13.06 1.48 6.30
N GLY A 122 -12.04 2.30 6.50
CA GLY A 122 -11.94 3.16 7.66
C GLY A 122 -10.64 3.96 7.65
N GLY A 123 -10.45 4.76 8.68
CA GLY A 123 -9.24 5.55 8.84
C GLY A 123 -9.31 6.47 10.04
N ALA A 124 -8.36 7.39 10.11
CA ALA A 124 -8.25 8.37 11.17
C ALA A 124 -7.62 9.66 10.65
N GLY A 125 -7.91 10.77 11.32
CA GLY A 125 -7.35 12.08 11.02
C GLY A 125 -8.07 12.84 9.91
N ASP A 126 -7.37 13.83 9.35
CA ASP A 126 -7.86 14.80 8.38
C ASP A 126 -6.78 15.07 7.31
N PRO A 127 -7.04 14.75 6.02
CA PRO A 127 -6.09 14.96 4.94
C PRO A 127 -5.79 16.44 4.69
N THR A 128 -6.71 17.36 5.04
CA THR A 128 -6.49 18.82 4.90
C THR A 128 -5.46 19.34 5.89
N MET A 129 -5.35 18.68 7.04
CA MET A 129 -4.31 18.91 8.04
C MET A 129 -3.03 18.09 7.77
N LYS A 130 -3.03 17.26 6.72
CA LYS A 130 -1.94 16.32 6.40
C LYS A 130 -1.59 15.43 7.58
N ALA A 131 -2.61 14.91 8.26
CA ALA A 131 -2.45 14.11 9.47
C ALA A 131 -3.42 12.94 9.47
N GLY A 132 -2.92 11.71 9.61
CA GLY A 132 -3.72 10.50 9.66
C GLY A 132 -3.48 9.55 8.50
N MET A 133 -4.44 8.64 8.33
CA MET A 133 -4.38 7.56 7.36
C MET A 133 -5.78 7.07 6.98
N ALA A 134 -5.88 6.39 5.85
CA ALA A 134 -7.07 5.67 5.43
C ALA A 134 -6.71 4.28 4.89
N ILE A 135 -7.65 3.36 5.04
CA ILE A 135 -7.59 2.00 4.53
C ILE A 135 -8.68 1.86 3.49
N HIS A 136 -8.30 1.49 2.28
CA HIS A 136 -9.23 1.19 1.20
C HIS A 136 -9.07 -0.25 0.72
N MET A 137 -10.15 -0.78 0.17
CA MET A 137 -10.11 -1.90 -0.76
C MET A 137 -10.50 -1.40 -2.14
N TYR A 138 -10.02 -2.06 -3.18
CA TYR A 138 -10.49 -1.82 -4.54
C TYR A 138 -10.97 -3.14 -5.16
N ALA A 139 -12.02 -3.08 -5.96
CA ALA A 139 -12.40 -4.12 -6.90
C ALA A 139 -12.85 -3.48 -8.21
N ALA A 140 -12.22 -3.87 -9.32
CA ALA A 140 -12.40 -3.25 -10.63
C ALA A 140 -12.42 -4.33 -11.74
N ASN A 141 -13.13 -4.06 -12.82
CA ASN A 141 -13.26 -4.95 -13.98
C ASN A 141 -12.98 -4.24 -15.32
N GLU A 142 -12.62 -2.97 -15.30
CA GLU A 142 -12.39 -2.16 -16.50
C GLU A 142 -11.10 -1.33 -16.35
N SER A 143 -10.40 -1.11 -17.46
CA SER A 143 -9.22 -0.24 -17.48
C SER A 143 -9.61 1.23 -17.37
N MET A 144 -8.72 2.05 -16.82
CA MET A 144 -8.84 3.50 -16.91
C MET A 144 -8.49 3.95 -18.34
N VAL A 145 -9.49 4.36 -19.14
CA VAL A 145 -9.29 4.79 -20.54
C VAL A 145 -9.29 6.31 -20.64
N ASP A 146 -8.18 6.88 -21.15
CA ASP A 146 -7.95 8.33 -21.25
C ASP A 146 -8.32 9.09 -19.95
N LYS A 147 -8.01 8.43 -18.82
CA LYS A 147 -8.28 8.87 -17.46
C LYS A 147 -7.09 8.57 -16.58
N CYS A 148 -6.72 9.51 -15.73
CA CYS A 148 -5.72 9.32 -14.68
C CYS A 148 -6.28 9.79 -13.33
N LEU A 149 -5.65 9.32 -12.25
CA LEU A 149 -5.83 9.83 -10.90
C LEU A 149 -4.49 10.42 -10.44
N TYR A 150 -4.54 11.51 -9.70
CA TYR A 150 -3.49 11.82 -8.72
C TYR A 150 -4.14 12.08 -7.36
N ASN A 151 -3.40 11.74 -6.31
CA ASN A 151 -3.86 11.93 -4.96
C ASN A 151 -3.15 13.14 -4.34
N SER A 152 -3.91 14.21 -4.06
CA SER A 152 -3.40 15.39 -3.36
C SER A 152 -3.39 15.23 -1.85
N ASP A 153 -3.93 14.16 -1.29
CA ASP A 153 -4.07 13.98 0.16
C ASP A 153 -2.86 13.25 0.77
N GLY A 154 -2.37 12.20 0.10
CA GLY A 154 -1.34 11.33 0.65
C GLY A 154 -0.68 10.40 -0.35
N ASP A 155 0.18 9.52 0.18
CA ASP A 155 0.82 8.43 -0.56
C ASP A 155 -0.08 7.19 -0.50
N PHE A 156 -0.28 6.50 -1.63
CA PHE A 156 -0.90 5.19 -1.66
C PHE A 156 0.16 4.09 -1.66
N LEU A 157 0.08 3.17 -0.70
CA LEU A 157 0.69 1.85 -0.76
C LEU A 157 -0.38 0.85 -1.21
N ILE A 158 -0.20 0.26 -2.39
CA ILE A 158 -1.15 -0.65 -3.02
C ILE A 158 -0.63 -2.09 -2.91
N VAL A 159 -1.50 -3.00 -2.47
CA VAL A 159 -1.24 -4.43 -2.30
C VAL A 159 -2.23 -5.23 -3.16
N PRO A 160 -1.87 -5.59 -4.41
CA PRO A 160 -2.71 -6.43 -5.26
C PRO A 160 -2.91 -7.83 -4.67
N GLN A 161 -4.16 -8.31 -4.71
CA GLN A 161 -4.55 -9.64 -4.23
C GLN A 161 -4.95 -10.55 -5.39
N VAL A 162 -5.72 -10.04 -6.35
CA VAL A 162 -6.06 -10.72 -7.62
C VAL A 162 -5.84 -9.75 -8.77
N GLY A 163 -5.35 -10.27 -9.90
CA GLY A 163 -5.11 -9.51 -11.12
C GLY A 163 -3.84 -8.67 -11.04
N THR A 164 -3.09 -8.64 -12.14
CA THR A 164 -1.92 -7.77 -12.25
C THR A 164 -2.34 -6.36 -12.62
N LEU A 165 -1.82 -5.37 -11.90
CA LEU A 165 -2.00 -3.96 -12.23
C LEU A 165 -0.92 -3.50 -13.22
N LYS A 166 -1.32 -2.95 -14.36
CA LYS A 166 -0.43 -2.29 -15.30
C LYS A 166 -0.56 -0.77 -15.13
N ILE A 167 0.36 -0.17 -14.41
CA ILE A 167 0.27 1.22 -13.96
C ILE A 167 1.17 2.10 -14.82
N THR A 168 0.58 3.03 -15.57
CA THR A 168 1.33 4.10 -16.25
C THR A 168 1.37 5.31 -15.34
N THR A 169 2.57 5.85 -15.09
CA THR A 169 2.80 7.04 -14.27
C THR A 169 3.52 8.11 -15.09
N GLU A 170 3.63 9.33 -14.56
CA GLU A 170 4.48 10.38 -15.14
C GLU A 170 5.97 10.00 -15.22
N PHE A 171 6.43 8.99 -14.47
CA PHE A 171 7.82 8.55 -14.44
C PHE A 171 8.09 7.35 -15.34
N GLY A 172 7.04 6.74 -15.90
CA GLY A 172 7.10 5.51 -16.69
C GLY A 172 6.12 4.46 -16.20
N ARG A 173 6.34 3.19 -16.58
CA ARG A 173 5.38 2.10 -16.39
C ARG A 173 5.82 1.11 -15.32
N LEU A 174 4.91 0.72 -14.44
CA LEU A 174 5.06 -0.32 -13.42
C LEU A 174 4.06 -1.45 -13.69
N LYS A 175 4.53 -2.69 -13.78
CA LYS A 175 3.67 -3.88 -13.77
C LYS A 175 3.73 -4.45 -12.37
N VAL A 176 2.61 -4.58 -11.67
CA VAL A 176 2.56 -4.95 -10.26
C VAL A 176 1.60 -6.13 -10.10
N SER A 177 2.15 -7.32 -9.89
CA SER A 177 1.38 -8.55 -9.71
C SER A 177 1.08 -8.80 -8.23
N PRO A 178 0.13 -9.70 -7.89
CA PRO A 178 0.05 -10.23 -6.52
C PRO A 178 1.41 -10.74 -6.05
N HIS A 179 1.69 -10.61 -4.74
CA HIS A 179 3.01 -10.75 -4.09
C HIS A 179 3.94 -9.54 -4.24
N GLU A 180 3.60 -8.58 -5.09
CA GLU A 180 4.29 -7.31 -5.17
C GLU A 180 3.45 -6.22 -4.49
N ILE A 181 4.10 -5.16 -4.05
CA ILE A 181 3.45 -3.90 -3.67
C ILE A 181 3.93 -2.79 -4.60
N CYS A 182 3.18 -1.70 -4.66
CA CYS A 182 3.71 -0.45 -5.17
C CYS A 182 3.32 0.74 -4.30
N VAL A 183 4.13 1.80 -4.37
CA VAL A 183 3.84 3.08 -3.74
C VAL A 183 3.73 4.15 -4.81
N LEU A 184 2.57 4.81 -4.83
CA LEU A 184 2.26 5.96 -5.67
C LEU A 184 2.19 7.18 -4.75
N GLN A 185 3.29 7.95 -4.75
CA GLN A 185 3.43 9.07 -3.84
C GLN A 185 2.52 10.25 -4.23
N ARG A 186 2.18 11.07 -3.23
CA ARG A 186 1.28 12.22 -3.33
C ARG A 186 1.59 13.09 -4.55
N GLY A 187 0.56 13.40 -5.33
CA GLY A 187 0.65 14.29 -6.49
C GLY A 187 1.04 13.63 -7.81
N ILE A 188 1.58 12.40 -7.80
CA ILE A 188 1.98 11.70 -9.03
C ILE A 188 0.73 11.22 -9.76
N ARG A 189 0.59 11.58 -11.04
CA ARG A 189 -0.50 11.11 -11.89
C ARG A 189 -0.23 9.68 -12.33
N PHE A 190 -1.27 8.85 -12.28
CA PHE A 190 -1.21 7.47 -12.74
C PHE A 190 -2.52 7.00 -13.37
N SER A 191 -2.44 5.98 -14.20
CA SER A 191 -3.57 5.30 -14.82
C SER A 191 -3.34 3.79 -14.76
N VAL A 192 -4.41 3.02 -14.53
CA VAL A 192 -4.37 1.58 -14.31
C VAL A 192 -5.05 0.85 -15.47
N GLU A 193 -4.29 0.03 -16.18
CA GLU A 193 -4.77 -0.94 -17.16
C GLU A 193 -4.92 -2.32 -16.49
N LEU A 194 -6.01 -3.02 -16.85
CA LEU A 194 -6.38 -4.34 -16.34
C LEU A 194 -6.59 -5.31 -17.52
N ASP A 195 -5.99 -6.50 -17.43
CA ASP A 195 -6.26 -7.61 -18.36
C ASP A 195 -7.49 -8.42 -17.94
N GLU A 196 -7.80 -8.41 -16.64
CA GLU A 196 -8.85 -9.18 -15.98
C GLU A 196 -9.34 -8.42 -14.74
N PRO A 197 -10.50 -8.78 -14.15
CA PRO A 197 -10.94 -8.18 -12.89
C PRO A 197 -9.85 -8.26 -11.81
N SER A 198 -9.60 -7.14 -11.14
CA SER A 198 -8.57 -7.00 -10.13
C SER A 198 -9.13 -6.52 -8.80
N ARG A 199 -8.56 -7.03 -7.72
CA ARG A 199 -8.92 -6.70 -6.34
C ARG A 199 -7.67 -6.61 -5.47
N GLY A 200 -7.69 -5.71 -4.49
CA GLY A 200 -6.60 -5.59 -3.53
C GLY A 200 -6.89 -4.56 -2.45
N TYR A 201 -5.82 -4.20 -1.74
CA TYR A 201 -5.87 -3.33 -0.57
C TYR A 201 -5.02 -2.09 -0.81
N ILE A 202 -5.35 -1.00 -0.12
CA ILE A 202 -4.61 0.26 -0.19
C ILE A 202 -4.51 0.84 1.22
N LEU A 203 -3.28 1.16 1.61
CA LEU A 203 -2.99 2.03 2.74
C LEU A 203 -2.68 3.42 2.21
N GLU A 204 -3.45 4.41 2.62
CA GLU A 204 -3.20 5.83 2.35
C GLU A 204 -2.66 6.51 3.61
N VAL A 205 -1.55 7.24 3.50
CA VAL A 205 -0.99 8.03 4.61
C VAL A 205 -0.94 9.52 4.26
N TYR A 206 -1.43 10.38 5.16
CA TYR A 206 -1.57 11.82 4.91
C TYR A 206 -0.35 12.65 5.36
N ASN A 207 0.44 12.12 6.30
CA ASN A 207 1.56 12.80 6.95
C ASN A 207 2.78 12.99 6.02
N ARG A 208 3.67 12.01 6.02
CA ARG A 208 4.95 11.99 5.29
C ARG A 208 4.91 10.84 4.28
N HIS A 209 6.07 10.43 3.81
CA HIS A 209 6.23 9.33 2.88
C HIS A 209 6.67 8.07 3.63
N PHE A 210 6.40 6.91 3.04
CA PHE A 210 6.95 5.66 3.52
C PHE A 210 8.49 5.68 3.47
N ILE A 211 9.11 5.11 4.49
CA ILE A 211 10.55 4.88 4.60
C ILE A 211 10.81 3.42 4.97
N LEU A 212 12.04 2.96 4.80
CA LEU A 212 12.48 1.70 5.39
C LEU A 212 12.61 1.85 6.91
N PRO A 213 12.28 0.81 7.70
CA PRO A 213 12.43 0.86 9.14
C PRO A 213 13.92 0.92 9.54
N ASP A 214 14.20 1.58 10.67
CA ASP A 214 15.51 1.47 11.30
C ASP A 214 15.75 0.01 11.73
N LEU A 215 16.86 -0.58 11.30
CA LEU A 215 17.14 -2.00 11.50
C LEU A 215 17.60 -2.35 12.92
N GLY A 216 18.00 -1.35 13.71
CA GLY A 216 18.51 -1.56 15.07
C GLY A 216 19.57 -2.67 15.13
N PRO A 217 19.45 -3.66 16.02
CA PRO A 217 20.39 -4.77 16.14
C PRO A 217 20.50 -5.70 14.92
N ILE A 218 19.55 -5.67 13.97
CA ILE A 218 19.66 -6.43 12.71
C ILE A 218 20.87 -5.91 11.90
N GLY A 219 21.21 -4.62 12.06
CA GLY A 219 22.43 -4.04 11.52
C GLY A 219 22.22 -3.34 10.17
N ALA A 220 23.02 -3.69 9.18
CA ALA A 220 23.08 -2.97 7.90
C ALA A 220 22.37 -3.67 6.73
N ASN A 221 21.85 -4.88 6.94
CA ASN A 221 21.20 -5.69 5.89
C ASN A 221 20.10 -6.56 6.50
N GLY A 222 19.03 -6.81 5.76
CA GLY A 222 17.89 -7.60 6.25
C GLY A 222 16.56 -6.93 5.95
N LEU A 223 15.46 -7.64 6.23
CA LEU A 223 14.10 -7.20 5.94
C LEU A 223 13.94 -6.87 4.44
N ALA A 224 13.38 -5.71 4.11
CA ALA A 224 13.27 -5.23 2.74
C ALA A 224 14.57 -4.54 2.31
N ASN A 225 15.48 -5.28 1.68
CA ASN A 225 16.76 -4.70 1.24
C ASN A 225 16.54 -3.58 0.20
N PRO A 226 17.20 -2.40 0.35
CA PRO A 226 16.98 -1.24 -0.52
C PRO A 226 17.14 -1.51 -2.01
N ARG A 227 18.06 -2.41 -2.39
CA ARG A 227 18.35 -2.78 -3.79
C ARG A 227 17.12 -3.33 -4.52
N ASP A 228 16.22 -3.99 -3.80
CA ASP A 228 15.15 -4.76 -4.42
C ASP A 228 13.90 -3.90 -4.71
N PHE A 229 13.93 -2.61 -4.37
CA PHE A 229 12.94 -1.62 -4.76
C PHE A 229 13.21 -1.10 -6.17
N GLU A 230 12.23 -1.28 -7.06
CA GLU A 230 12.32 -1.02 -8.49
C GLU A 230 11.47 0.21 -8.87
N HIS A 231 12.07 1.14 -9.63
CA HIS A 231 11.45 2.38 -10.10
C HIS A 231 11.36 2.36 -11.63
N PRO A 232 10.32 2.93 -12.26
CA PRO A 232 10.13 2.85 -13.70
C PRO A 232 11.19 3.67 -14.45
N SER A 233 11.69 3.15 -15.57
CA SER A 233 12.41 3.98 -16.56
C SER A 233 11.45 4.96 -17.26
N ALA A 234 11.96 6.13 -17.63
CA ALA A 234 11.21 7.17 -18.33
C ALA A 234 10.51 6.60 -19.58
N ALA A 235 9.21 6.83 -19.68
CA ALA A 235 8.41 6.52 -20.84
C ALA A 235 7.35 7.60 -21.02
N TYR A 236 7.11 8.00 -22.27
CA TYR A 236 6.19 9.09 -22.59
C TYR A 236 5.21 8.69 -23.69
N GLU A 237 4.09 9.40 -23.69
CA GLU A 237 3.08 9.45 -24.72
C GLU A 237 3.02 10.87 -25.29
N ASP A 238 3.02 10.98 -26.60
CA ASP A 238 2.76 12.22 -27.33
C ASP A 238 1.43 12.04 -28.07
N ARG A 239 0.34 12.38 -27.37
CA ARG A 239 -1.04 12.14 -27.82
C ARG A 239 -1.89 13.36 -27.53
N ASP A 240 -2.45 13.95 -28.58
CA ASP A 240 -3.57 14.88 -28.49
C ASP A 240 -4.86 14.07 -28.32
N CYS A 241 -5.51 14.20 -27.17
CA CYS A 241 -6.76 13.49 -26.87
C CYS A 241 -7.56 14.21 -25.79
N LYS A 242 -8.87 13.96 -25.74
CA LYS A 242 -9.68 14.39 -24.60
C LYS A 242 -9.34 13.49 -23.42
N TYR A 243 -8.64 14.03 -22.45
CA TYR A 243 -8.15 13.28 -21.30
C TYR A 243 -8.80 13.79 -20.01
N MET A 244 -9.17 12.87 -19.12
CA MET A 244 -9.74 13.20 -17.80
C MET A 244 -8.68 13.04 -16.71
N VAL A 245 -8.48 14.08 -15.92
CA VAL A 245 -7.65 14.02 -14.71
C VAL A 245 -8.58 14.05 -13.52
N VAL A 246 -8.54 12.99 -12.71
CA VAL A 246 -9.18 12.96 -11.40
C VAL A 246 -8.16 13.35 -10.34
N ASN A 247 -8.57 14.19 -9.41
CA ASN A 247 -7.82 14.57 -8.23
C ASN A 247 -8.58 14.11 -6.98
N LYS A 248 -7.94 13.33 -6.10
CA LYS A 248 -8.42 13.16 -4.73
C LYS A 248 -7.87 14.31 -3.88
N PHE A 249 -8.75 15.18 -3.37
CA PHE A 249 -8.39 16.41 -2.66
C PHE A 249 -9.33 16.65 -1.48
N GLY A 250 -8.79 16.73 -0.28
CA GLY A 250 -9.54 16.88 0.96
C GLY A 250 -10.52 15.74 1.22
N GLY A 251 -10.17 14.51 0.85
CA GLY A 251 -11.05 13.34 0.98
C GLY A 251 -12.18 13.27 -0.06
N GLN A 252 -12.22 14.18 -1.03
CA GLN A 252 -13.22 14.23 -2.10
C GLN A 252 -12.57 14.03 -3.47
N LEU A 253 -13.38 13.70 -4.48
CA LEU A 253 -12.91 13.59 -5.86
C LEU A 253 -13.32 14.83 -6.67
N PHE A 254 -12.40 15.29 -7.52
CA PHE A 254 -12.61 16.33 -8.50
C PHE A 254 -12.08 15.87 -9.85
N SER A 255 -12.65 16.35 -10.95
CA SER A 255 -12.13 16.06 -12.29
C SER A 255 -11.95 17.33 -13.13
N ALA A 256 -10.93 17.33 -13.97
CA ALA A 256 -10.68 18.34 -14.99
C ALA A 256 -10.36 17.66 -16.32
N ARG A 257 -10.64 18.36 -17.43
CA ARG A 257 -10.28 17.89 -18.77
C ARG A 257 -8.94 18.47 -19.21
N MET A 258 -8.23 17.69 -20.00
CA MET A 258 -7.03 18.09 -20.75
C MET A 258 -7.24 17.74 -22.23
N THR A 259 -6.45 18.39 -23.09
CA THR A 259 -6.45 18.13 -24.55
C THR A 259 -5.32 17.22 -25.00
N HIS A 260 -4.58 16.63 -24.06
CA HIS A 260 -3.44 15.75 -24.31
C HIS A 260 -3.26 14.74 -23.17
N SER A 261 -2.48 13.68 -23.41
CA SER A 261 -2.08 12.72 -22.37
C SER A 261 -1.17 13.39 -21.33
N PRO A 262 -1.42 13.23 -20.02
CA PRO A 262 -0.54 13.76 -18.97
C PRO A 262 0.77 12.99 -18.85
N PHE A 263 0.87 11.80 -19.44
CA PHE A 263 2.06 10.94 -19.41
C PHE A 263 3.08 11.34 -20.48
N ASN A 264 3.40 12.64 -20.54
CA ASN A 264 4.20 13.24 -21.60
C ASN A 264 5.61 13.68 -21.12
N VAL A 265 6.13 13.01 -20.09
CA VAL A 265 7.46 13.26 -19.51
C VAL A 265 8.50 12.44 -20.27
N VAL A 266 9.33 13.11 -21.07
CA VAL A 266 10.35 12.46 -21.92
C VAL A 266 11.58 12.08 -21.12
N ALA A 267 11.92 12.86 -20.10
CA ALA A 267 13.02 12.56 -19.18
C ALA A 267 12.76 13.16 -17.80
N TRP A 268 13.39 12.58 -16.78
CA TRP A 268 13.27 13.06 -15.42
C TRP A 268 14.52 12.72 -14.61
N HIS A 269 14.79 13.50 -13.54
CA HIS A 269 15.77 13.13 -12.53
C HIS A 269 15.31 13.56 -11.13
N GLY A 270 15.65 12.78 -10.10
CA GLY A 270 15.20 13.06 -8.74
C GLY A 270 15.12 11.83 -7.85
N ASN A 271 14.57 12.03 -6.65
CA ASN A 271 14.40 11.01 -5.62
C ASN A 271 12.94 10.92 -5.10
N TYR A 272 11.99 11.51 -5.82
CA TYR A 272 10.55 11.39 -5.57
C TYR A 272 9.89 10.72 -6.77
N VAL A 273 9.82 9.40 -6.73
CA VAL A 273 9.59 8.53 -7.89
C VAL A 273 8.75 7.34 -7.41
N PRO A 274 7.71 6.91 -8.15
CA PRO A 274 6.93 5.75 -7.74
C PRO A 274 7.79 4.49 -7.80
N TYR A 275 7.48 3.51 -6.96
CA TYR A 275 8.26 2.28 -6.88
C TYR A 275 7.39 1.06 -6.63
N LYS A 276 7.94 -0.11 -6.96
CA LYS A 276 7.39 -1.42 -6.61
C LYS A 276 8.41 -2.25 -5.85
N TYR A 277 7.93 -3.25 -5.12
CA TYR A 277 8.76 -4.19 -4.38
C TYR A 277 8.09 -5.57 -4.40
N ASN A 278 8.89 -6.63 -4.61
CA ASN A 278 8.42 -8.00 -4.58
C ASN A 278 8.62 -8.57 -3.16
N LEU A 279 7.53 -8.95 -2.50
CA LEU A 279 7.52 -9.47 -1.13
C LEU A 279 8.22 -10.83 -1.00
N ASP A 280 8.36 -11.59 -2.08
CA ASP A 280 9.14 -12.83 -2.10
C ASP A 280 10.64 -12.58 -1.89
N LYS A 281 11.11 -11.33 -2.08
CA LYS A 281 12.50 -10.92 -1.83
C LYS A 281 12.75 -10.48 -0.38
N PHE A 282 11.73 -10.52 0.49
CA PHE A 282 11.87 -10.10 1.88
C PHE A 282 12.83 -11.03 2.64
N CYS A 283 13.86 -10.45 3.25
CA CYS A 283 14.83 -11.18 4.07
C CYS A 283 14.27 -11.34 5.49
N THR A 284 13.39 -12.33 5.64
CA THR A 284 12.65 -12.60 6.87
C THR A 284 13.57 -12.90 8.05
N MET A 285 13.45 -12.10 9.11
CA MET A 285 14.09 -12.35 10.40
C MET A 285 13.10 -13.02 11.36
N ASN A 286 13.57 -13.92 12.22
CA ASN A 286 12.74 -14.59 13.22
C ASN A 286 13.62 -15.17 14.34
N SER A 287 13.02 -15.73 15.39
CA SER A 287 13.73 -16.48 16.41
C SER A 287 14.34 -17.76 15.82
N VAL A 288 15.63 -17.96 16.08
CA VAL A 288 16.38 -19.18 15.81
C VAL A 288 16.64 -19.98 17.09
N SER A 289 15.83 -19.74 18.13
CA SER A 289 15.98 -20.38 19.44
C SER A 289 14.63 -20.75 20.05
N PHE A 290 14.00 -19.86 20.80
CA PHE A 290 12.68 -20.03 21.44
C PHE A 290 11.90 -18.70 21.37
N ASP A 291 10.65 -18.73 21.85
CA ASP A 291 9.69 -17.62 21.86
C ASP A 291 9.26 -17.10 20.47
N HIS A 292 8.15 -16.37 20.45
CA HIS A 292 7.59 -15.73 19.26
C HIS A 292 7.97 -14.24 19.27
N PRO A 293 8.83 -13.77 18.34
CA PRO A 293 9.20 -12.35 18.28
C PRO A 293 8.00 -11.44 17.97
N ASP A 294 8.08 -10.19 18.44
CA ASP A 294 7.09 -9.16 18.09
C ASP A 294 6.96 -9.00 16.57
N PRO A 295 5.74 -8.79 16.03
CA PRO A 295 5.50 -8.77 14.58
C PRO A 295 6.17 -7.59 13.86
N SER A 296 6.61 -6.56 14.59
CA SER A 296 7.40 -5.44 14.06
C SER A 296 8.69 -5.90 13.37
N ILE A 297 9.21 -7.08 13.72
CA ILE A 297 10.35 -7.72 13.04
C ILE A 297 10.08 -8.01 11.55
N TYR A 298 8.82 -7.98 11.12
CA TYR A 298 8.43 -8.17 9.72
C TYR A 298 7.99 -6.87 9.02
N CYS A 299 8.35 -5.71 9.56
CA CYS A 299 8.08 -4.41 8.93
C CYS A 299 8.82 -4.28 7.58
N VAL A 300 8.07 -3.97 6.51
CA VAL A 300 8.59 -3.72 5.16
C VAL A 300 8.79 -2.22 4.95
N LEU A 301 7.77 -1.42 5.27
CA LEU A 301 7.76 0.03 5.13
C LEU A 301 7.02 0.65 6.31
N THR A 302 7.47 1.82 6.75
CA THR A 302 6.86 2.58 7.85
C THR A 302 6.64 4.04 7.45
N CYS A 303 5.56 4.65 7.92
CA CYS A 303 5.34 6.09 7.88
C CYS A 303 5.31 6.61 9.32
N GLN A 304 6.32 7.39 9.69
CA GLN A 304 6.52 7.84 11.07
C GLN A 304 5.61 9.03 11.41
N THR A 305 5.20 9.12 12.69
CA THR A 305 4.71 10.38 13.25
C THR A 305 5.89 11.36 13.47
N GLU A 306 5.63 12.51 14.10
CA GLU A 306 6.72 13.38 14.56
C GLU A 306 7.43 12.82 15.81
N GLU A 307 6.80 11.88 16.53
CA GLU A 307 7.40 11.15 17.65
C GLU A 307 8.15 9.93 17.11
N ALA A 308 9.46 9.89 17.32
CA ALA A 308 10.30 8.78 16.86
C ALA A 308 9.88 7.47 17.54
N GLY A 309 9.71 6.41 16.75
CA GLY A 309 9.29 5.09 17.24
C GLY A 309 7.77 4.91 17.31
N ASN A 310 6.98 5.94 17.00
CA ASN A 310 5.54 5.84 16.86
C ASN A 310 5.13 6.09 15.40
N ALA A 311 4.52 5.10 14.77
CA ALA A 311 4.18 5.14 13.34
C ALA A 311 2.72 5.58 13.10
N VAL A 312 2.54 6.45 12.11
CA VAL A 312 1.23 6.69 11.48
C VAL A 312 0.72 5.37 10.95
N ALA A 313 1.58 4.63 10.23
CA ALA A 313 1.29 3.27 9.84
C ALA A 313 2.57 2.48 9.58
N ASP A 314 2.59 1.22 10.03
CA ASP A 314 3.56 0.21 9.64
C ASP A 314 2.90 -0.79 8.68
N PHE A 315 3.57 -1.06 7.56
CA PHE A 315 3.22 -2.15 6.65
C PHE A 315 4.09 -3.36 6.96
N VAL A 316 3.48 -4.36 7.58
CA VAL A 316 4.10 -5.59 8.07
C VAL A 316 3.63 -6.76 7.23
N VAL A 317 4.49 -7.74 6.96
CA VAL A 317 4.12 -8.95 6.21
C VAL A 317 4.33 -10.22 7.03
N PHE A 318 3.59 -11.28 6.74
CA PHE A 318 3.77 -12.60 7.35
C PHE A 318 4.14 -13.60 6.25
N PRO A 319 5.40 -13.58 5.77
CA PRO A 319 5.81 -14.32 4.60
C PRO A 319 6.12 -15.79 4.94
N PRO A 320 6.38 -16.62 3.92
CA PRO A 320 7.01 -17.91 4.11
C PRO A 320 8.27 -17.82 4.99
N ARG A 321 8.40 -18.70 5.98
CA ARG A 321 9.48 -18.66 6.97
C ARG A 321 9.71 -20.01 7.63
N TRP A 322 10.90 -20.19 8.19
CA TRP A 322 11.21 -21.33 9.05
C TRP A 322 10.69 -21.07 10.47
N MET A 323 10.03 -22.09 11.02
CA MET A 323 9.56 -22.16 12.39
C MET A 323 10.39 -23.21 13.12
N VAL A 324 11.34 -22.76 13.93
CA VAL A 324 12.36 -23.60 14.60
C VAL A 324 12.34 -23.44 16.11
N GLN A 325 11.46 -22.60 16.64
CA GLN A 325 11.36 -22.29 18.06
C GLN A 325 11.15 -23.57 18.87
N GLU A 326 12.02 -23.83 19.84
CA GLU A 326 11.92 -24.97 20.75
C GLU A 326 11.04 -24.62 21.96
N ARG A 327 10.28 -25.60 22.48
CA ARG A 327 9.47 -25.47 23.71
C ARG A 327 8.58 -24.22 23.72
N THR A 328 8.08 -23.83 22.55
CA THR A 328 7.42 -22.55 22.31
C THR A 328 6.05 -22.77 21.70
N PHE A 329 5.06 -22.03 22.18
CA PHE A 329 3.80 -21.85 21.46
C PHE A 329 4.08 -20.98 20.23
N ARG A 330 4.19 -21.62 19.06
CA ARG A 330 4.66 -20.98 17.81
C ARG A 330 3.70 -19.98 17.16
N PRO A 331 2.36 -20.13 17.23
CA PRO A 331 1.46 -19.10 16.74
C PRO A 331 1.64 -17.77 17.49
N PRO A 332 1.10 -16.66 16.98
CA PRO A 332 1.07 -15.39 17.71
C PRO A 332 0.47 -15.56 19.10
N TYR A 333 1.02 -14.86 20.09
CA TYR A 333 0.51 -14.86 21.46
C TYR A 333 -0.84 -14.15 21.57
N PHE A 334 -1.62 -14.44 22.62
CA PHE A 334 -2.79 -13.62 22.96
C PHE A 334 -2.35 -12.21 23.30
N HIS A 335 -3.03 -11.21 22.72
CA HIS A 335 -2.49 -9.87 22.62
C HIS A 335 -3.55 -8.77 22.85
N ARG A 336 -3.10 -7.64 23.38
CA ARG A 336 -3.82 -6.38 23.56
C ARG A 336 -2.82 -5.27 23.29
N ASN A 337 -3.06 -4.48 22.25
CA ASN A 337 -2.07 -3.55 21.71
C ASN A 337 -2.50 -2.08 21.90
N CYS A 338 -1.55 -1.16 22.05
CA CYS A 338 -1.84 0.27 21.97
C CYS A 338 -2.14 0.72 20.52
N MET A 339 -1.70 -0.06 19.53
CA MET A 339 -1.98 0.17 18.12
C MET A 339 -3.32 -0.48 17.69
N SER A 340 -3.86 -0.03 16.56
CA SER A 340 -4.92 -0.74 15.83
C SER A 340 -4.29 -1.61 14.73
N GLU A 341 -4.75 -2.85 14.60
CA GLU A 341 -4.19 -3.84 13.69
C GLU A 341 -5.20 -4.20 12.59
N TYR A 342 -4.99 -3.71 11.37
CA TYR A 342 -5.77 -4.12 10.18
C TYR A 342 -5.00 -5.18 9.41
N MET A 343 -5.50 -6.40 9.38
CA MET A 343 -4.88 -7.51 8.64
C MET A 343 -5.56 -7.76 7.30
N GLY A 344 -4.78 -8.18 6.32
CA GLY A 344 -5.25 -8.66 5.02
C GLY A 344 -4.52 -9.92 4.56
N MET A 345 -5.07 -10.58 3.53
CA MET A 345 -4.60 -11.88 3.07
C MET A 345 -4.41 -11.91 1.55
N ILE A 346 -3.16 -12.07 1.09
CA ILE A 346 -2.83 -12.02 -0.35
C ILE A 346 -3.14 -13.38 -1.01
N TYR A 347 -2.58 -14.46 -0.47
CA TYR A 347 -2.82 -15.83 -0.93
C TYR A 347 -2.64 -16.84 0.20
N GLY A 348 -3.23 -18.03 0.05
CA GLY A 348 -2.99 -19.16 0.95
C GLY A 348 -3.78 -19.09 2.28
N THR A 349 -3.17 -19.55 3.37
CA THR A 349 -3.72 -19.54 4.74
C THR A 349 -2.83 -18.77 5.73
N TYR A 350 -3.41 -18.32 6.86
CA TYR A 350 -2.70 -17.61 7.92
C TYR A 350 -2.59 -18.48 9.18
N ASP A 351 -1.40 -18.52 9.79
CA ASP A 351 -1.05 -19.47 10.86
C ASP A 351 -1.91 -19.32 12.13
N ALA A 352 -2.50 -18.15 12.38
CA ALA A 352 -3.30 -17.89 13.57
C ALA A 352 -4.82 -18.15 13.40
N LYS A 353 -5.28 -18.47 12.18
CA LYS A 353 -6.71 -18.61 11.85
C LYS A 353 -6.92 -19.81 10.93
N LYS A 354 -7.56 -20.86 11.44
CA LYS A 354 -7.81 -22.07 10.65
C LYS A 354 -8.91 -21.87 9.60
N ASP A 355 -9.97 -21.12 9.95
CA ASP A 355 -11.15 -20.91 9.12
C ASP A 355 -11.56 -19.42 9.03
N GLY A 356 -12.07 -19.02 7.86
CA GLY A 356 -12.71 -17.71 7.64
C GLY A 356 -11.77 -16.53 7.38
N PHE A 357 -10.45 -16.71 7.35
CA PHE A 357 -9.49 -15.68 6.92
C PHE A 357 -8.78 -16.12 5.63
N VAL A 358 -9.48 -15.97 4.51
CA VAL A 358 -9.11 -16.44 3.17
C VAL A 358 -8.52 -15.32 2.31
N PRO A 359 -7.88 -15.60 1.16
CA PRO A 359 -7.37 -14.55 0.26
C PRO A 359 -8.42 -13.52 -0.12
N GLY A 360 -8.13 -12.24 0.09
CA GLY A 360 -9.05 -11.11 -0.10
C GLY A 360 -9.83 -10.71 1.16
N ALA A 361 -9.82 -11.53 2.22
CA ALA A 361 -10.43 -11.19 3.50
C ALA A 361 -9.62 -10.12 4.26
N ALA A 362 -10.25 -9.49 5.25
CA ALA A 362 -9.60 -8.54 6.14
C ALA A 362 -10.11 -8.67 7.58
N SER A 363 -9.36 -8.19 8.56
CA SER A 363 -9.83 -8.03 9.94
C SER A 363 -9.29 -6.75 10.57
N LEU A 364 -10.02 -6.21 11.54
CA LEU A 364 -9.56 -5.09 12.37
C LEU A 364 -9.66 -5.47 13.84
N HIS A 365 -8.54 -5.35 14.54
CA HIS A 365 -8.48 -5.37 15.99
C HIS A 365 -8.15 -3.95 16.47
N SER A 366 -9.15 -3.27 17.02
CA SER A 366 -9.02 -1.89 17.53
C SER A 366 -8.11 -1.82 18.76
N VAL A 367 -7.62 -0.61 19.07
CA VAL A 367 -6.79 -0.33 20.25
C VAL A 367 -7.30 -1.05 21.51
N LEU A 368 -6.39 -1.82 22.11
CA LEU A 368 -6.55 -2.62 23.33
C LEU A 368 -7.64 -3.70 23.30
N THR A 369 -8.31 -3.91 22.17
CA THR A 369 -9.24 -5.01 21.97
C THR A 369 -8.45 -6.33 22.03
N PRO A 370 -8.77 -7.23 22.98
CA PRO A 370 -8.07 -8.51 23.10
C PRO A 370 -8.22 -9.33 21.83
N HIS A 371 -7.15 -9.96 21.36
CA HIS A 371 -7.17 -10.86 20.21
C HIS A 371 -6.08 -11.94 20.36
N GLY A 372 -5.99 -12.85 19.41
CA GLY A 372 -5.07 -13.98 19.44
C GLY A 372 -5.55 -15.15 18.59
N PRO A 373 -4.85 -16.29 18.66
CA PRO A 373 -5.22 -17.50 17.93
C PRO A 373 -6.63 -17.97 18.34
N ASP A 374 -7.36 -18.56 17.40
CA ASP A 374 -8.64 -19.19 17.70
C ASP A 374 -8.48 -20.46 18.57
N ALA A 375 -9.58 -20.96 19.13
CA ALA A 375 -9.53 -22.09 20.08
C ALA A 375 -8.93 -23.37 19.45
N ALA A 376 -9.25 -23.65 18.18
CA ALA A 376 -8.72 -24.81 17.47
C ALA A 376 -7.21 -24.71 17.24
N THR A 377 -6.72 -23.53 16.86
CA THR A 377 -5.29 -23.24 16.68
C THR A 377 -4.53 -23.36 17.99
N PHE A 378 -5.08 -22.80 19.07
CA PHE A 378 -4.48 -22.92 20.41
C PHE A 378 -4.33 -24.38 20.84
N LEU A 379 -5.39 -25.18 20.71
CA LEU A 379 -5.37 -26.59 21.09
C LEU A 379 -4.41 -27.42 20.25
N ALA A 380 -4.35 -27.18 18.95
CA ALA A 380 -3.43 -27.87 18.05
C ALA A 380 -1.97 -27.55 18.38
N ALA A 381 -1.62 -26.25 18.46
CA ALA A 381 -0.24 -25.82 18.67
C ALA A 381 0.29 -26.15 20.08
N SER A 382 -0.57 -26.18 21.09
CA SER A 382 -0.17 -26.56 22.46
C SER A 382 0.20 -28.03 22.62
N ASN A 383 -0.20 -28.89 21.67
CA ASN A 383 0.04 -30.34 21.70
C ASN A 383 0.89 -30.83 20.52
N GLU A 384 1.39 -29.92 19.68
CA GLU A 384 2.22 -30.26 18.52
C GLU A 384 3.59 -30.81 18.96
N HIS A 385 4.08 -31.84 18.27
CA HIS A 385 5.48 -32.23 18.39
C HIS A 385 6.35 -31.24 17.61
N LEU A 386 7.19 -30.48 18.31
CA LEU A 386 7.95 -29.38 17.71
C LEU A 386 9.20 -29.88 17.00
N GLU A 387 9.19 -29.80 15.66
CA GLU A 387 10.34 -30.00 14.79
C GLU A 387 10.55 -28.76 13.89
N PRO A 388 11.74 -28.55 13.29
CA PRO A 388 11.93 -27.53 12.27
C PRO A 388 10.93 -27.69 11.12
N LYS A 389 10.09 -26.68 10.91
CA LYS A 389 9.03 -26.69 9.88
C LYS A 389 9.10 -25.43 9.06
N LYS A 390 9.05 -25.56 7.74
CA LYS A 390 8.86 -24.41 6.85
C LYS A 390 7.36 -24.13 6.74
N PHE A 391 6.96 -22.90 7.04
CA PHE A 391 5.66 -22.37 6.65
C PHE A 391 5.82 -21.71 5.27
N ASP A 392 5.11 -22.20 4.25
CA ASP A 392 5.05 -21.60 2.91
C ASP A 392 3.62 -21.60 2.33
N GLY A 393 2.63 -21.82 3.19
CA GLY A 393 1.23 -21.98 2.83
C GLY A 393 0.46 -20.68 2.57
N GLY A 394 1.08 -19.50 2.71
CA GLY A 394 0.41 -18.21 2.48
C GLY A 394 1.28 -16.97 2.72
N LEU A 395 0.69 -15.82 2.39
CA LEU A 395 1.24 -14.48 2.62
C LEU A 395 0.12 -13.56 3.13
N ALA A 396 0.14 -13.30 4.43
CA ALA A 396 -0.69 -12.28 5.06
C ALA A 396 0.09 -10.98 5.23
N PHE A 397 -0.59 -9.89 5.53
CA PHE A 397 0.03 -8.62 5.88
C PHE A 397 -0.82 -7.88 6.91
N MET A 398 -0.25 -6.82 7.48
CA MET A 398 -0.91 -5.93 8.41
C MET A 398 -0.57 -4.47 8.09
N PHE A 399 -1.59 -3.62 8.15
CA PHE A 399 -1.47 -2.18 8.34
C PHE A 399 -1.71 -1.92 9.83
N GLU A 400 -0.64 -1.69 10.57
CA GLU A 400 -0.72 -1.32 12.00
C GLU A 400 -0.64 0.19 12.13
N THR A 401 -1.49 0.81 12.95
CA THR A 401 -1.53 2.27 13.12
C THR A 401 -1.69 2.67 14.58
N THR A 402 -1.03 3.74 14.98
CA THR A 402 -1.18 4.35 16.33
C THR A 402 -2.59 4.91 16.57
N TYR A 403 -3.37 5.14 15.51
CA TYR A 403 -4.67 5.77 15.62
C TYR A 403 -5.79 4.77 15.86
N PHE A 404 -6.88 5.25 16.48
CA PHE A 404 -8.17 4.56 16.47
C PHE A 404 -8.76 4.62 15.06
N VAL A 405 -8.94 3.47 14.42
CA VAL A 405 -9.55 3.39 13.08
C VAL A 405 -11.07 3.53 13.22
N LYS A 406 -11.61 4.60 12.65
CA LYS A 406 -13.06 4.80 12.50
C LYS A 406 -13.54 4.13 11.22
N LEU A 407 -14.58 3.32 11.33
CA LEU A 407 -15.15 2.53 10.25
C LEU A 407 -16.22 3.32 9.51
N THR A 408 -16.25 3.14 8.19
CA THR A 408 -17.28 3.74 7.35
C THR A 408 -18.58 2.94 7.40
N ASP A 409 -19.69 3.60 7.03
CA ASP A 409 -20.98 2.93 6.85
C ASP A 409 -20.90 1.74 5.88
N TYR A 410 -20.06 1.85 4.85
CA TYR A 410 -19.81 0.75 3.91
C TYR A 410 -19.22 -0.47 4.62
N ALA A 411 -18.17 -0.28 5.42
CA ALA A 411 -17.51 -1.38 6.12
C ALA A 411 -18.44 -2.04 7.15
N LEU A 412 -19.28 -1.27 7.82
CA LEU A 412 -20.22 -1.79 8.81
C LEU A 412 -21.41 -2.52 8.18
N GLY A 413 -21.93 -1.99 7.07
CA GLY A 413 -23.17 -2.45 6.44
C GLY A 413 -23.01 -3.42 5.27
N CYS A 414 -21.79 -3.73 4.82
CA CYS A 414 -21.59 -4.67 3.72
C CYS A 414 -21.86 -6.13 4.15
N ASP A 415 -22.42 -6.95 3.25
CA ASP A 415 -22.69 -8.38 3.47
C ASP A 415 -21.44 -9.20 3.82
N GLN A 416 -20.25 -8.68 3.51
CA GLN A 416 -18.99 -9.34 3.79
C GLN A 416 -18.59 -9.25 5.28
N ASN A 417 -19.18 -8.32 6.05
CA ASN A 417 -18.91 -8.17 7.48
C ASN A 417 -19.41 -9.40 8.26
N ASP A 418 -18.49 -10.13 8.89
CA ASP A 418 -18.79 -11.33 9.67
C ASP A 418 -19.20 -10.96 11.10
N GLU A 419 -20.52 -10.86 11.32
CA GLU A 419 -21.13 -10.58 12.62
C GLU A 419 -20.79 -11.63 13.71
N ASN A 420 -20.31 -12.80 13.30
CA ASN A 420 -20.02 -13.92 14.20
C ASN A 420 -18.52 -14.10 14.46
N TYR A 421 -17.65 -13.19 14.03
CA TYR A 421 -16.20 -13.35 14.16
C TYR A 421 -15.75 -13.63 15.61
N TRP A 422 -16.34 -12.94 16.58
CA TRP A 422 -16.05 -13.12 18.01
C TRP A 422 -16.29 -14.55 18.53
N LYS A 423 -17.08 -15.37 17.81
CA LYS A 423 -17.37 -16.75 18.20
C LYS A 423 -16.16 -17.68 18.07
N CYS A 424 -15.16 -17.34 17.23
CA CYS A 424 -14.00 -18.22 17.02
C CYS A 424 -13.14 -18.44 18.28
N TRP A 425 -13.31 -17.61 19.32
CA TRP A 425 -12.65 -17.76 20.62
C TRP A 425 -13.55 -18.37 21.71
N GLN A 426 -14.86 -18.55 21.49
CA GLN A 426 -15.81 -18.90 22.56
C GLN A 426 -15.66 -20.33 23.07
N GLU A 427 -15.09 -21.23 22.26
CA GLU A 427 -14.84 -22.62 22.63
C GLU A 427 -13.50 -22.82 23.36
N MET A 428 -12.85 -21.74 23.81
CA MET A 428 -11.59 -21.82 24.54
C MET A 428 -11.77 -22.55 25.89
N PRO A 429 -11.08 -23.68 26.12
CA PRO A 429 -11.28 -24.46 27.34
C PRO A 429 -10.52 -23.87 28.55
N LYS A 430 -11.06 -24.08 29.75
CA LYS A 430 -10.34 -23.83 31.00
C LYS A 430 -9.41 -25.01 31.32
N LEU A 431 -8.11 -24.83 31.10
CA LEU A 431 -7.09 -25.87 31.32
C LEU A 431 -6.34 -25.76 32.66
N PHE A 432 -6.51 -24.67 33.40
CA PHE A 432 -5.81 -24.44 34.67
C PHE A 432 -6.18 -25.50 35.72
N ASN A 433 -5.17 -26.20 36.25
CA ASN A 433 -5.29 -27.14 37.35
C ASN A 433 -4.25 -26.82 38.44
N PRO A 434 -4.65 -26.27 39.60
CA PRO A 434 -3.71 -25.89 40.66
C PRO A 434 -3.00 -27.08 41.32
N ASN A 435 -3.43 -28.32 41.05
CA ASN A 435 -2.86 -29.54 41.65
C ASN A 435 -1.87 -30.27 40.72
N LYS A 436 -1.61 -29.75 39.51
CA LYS A 436 -0.70 -30.35 38.54
C LYS A 436 0.27 -29.27 38.05
N ALA A 437 1.55 -29.44 38.36
CA ALA A 437 2.63 -28.57 37.89
C ALA A 437 2.97 -28.84 36.41
#